data_AF-A0A7J4TP47-F1
#
_entry.id   AF-A0A7J4TP47-F1
#
_cell.length_a   1.000
_cell.length_b   1.000
_cell.length_c   1.000
_cell.angle_alpha   90.00
_cell.angle_beta   90.00
_cell.angle_gamma   90.00
#
_symmetry.space_group_name_H-M   'P 1'
#
loop_
_entity.id
_entity.type
_entity.pdbx_description
1 polymer ?
#
loop_
_entity_poly.entity_id
_entity_poly.type
_entity_poly.pdbx_seq_one_letter_code
_entity_poly.pdbx_strand_id
1 'polypeptide(L)' 'MSDSNETPHRSYERTWDEIEQMLGRAEVKRKQWKDWFKECRKNGDREGMKEAARNHKALDGVIKTLKWTLGEEGISDPLD' A
#
# COMPACT_ATOMS: atom_id res chain seq x y z
N MET A 1 3.82 36.45 -6.22
CA MET A 1 4.01 35.13 -5.59
C MET A 1 3.59 34.12 -6.64
N SER A 2 4.52 33.33 -7.16
CA SER A 2 4.24 32.41 -8.28
C SER A 2 3.50 31.18 -7.79
N ASP A 3 2.23 31.07 -8.16
CA ASP A 3 1.50 29.81 -8.13
C ASP A 3 2.00 28.93 -9.27
N SER A 4 3.06 28.16 -9.01
CA SER A 4 3.47 27.08 -9.91
C SER A 4 2.51 25.90 -9.72
N ASN A 5 1.34 25.99 -10.33
CA ASN A 5 0.42 24.85 -10.54
C ASN A 5 1.00 23.88 -11.59
N GLU A 6 2.27 23.50 -11.42
CA GLU A 6 2.95 22.60 -12.34
C GLU A 6 2.52 21.18 -12.00
N THR A 7 1.79 20.56 -12.93
CA THR A 7 1.42 19.16 -12.80
C THR A 7 2.70 18.35 -12.62
N PRO A 8 2.77 17.44 -11.62
CA PRO A 8 3.97 16.63 -11.41
C PRO A 8 4.33 15.87 -12.70
N HIS A 9 5.60 15.96 -13.10
CA HIS A 9 6.12 15.17 -14.21
C HIS A 9 6.01 13.67 -13.89
N ARG A 10 5.61 12.88 -14.88
CA ARG A 10 5.46 11.41 -14.79
C ARG A 10 6.20 10.78 -15.97
N SER A 11 7.03 9.76 -15.71
CA SER A 11 7.80 9.10 -16.77
C SER A 11 6.94 8.22 -17.67
N TYR A 12 5.88 7.60 -17.14
CA TYR A 12 5.05 6.60 -17.85
C TYR A 12 5.82 5.38 -18.40
N GLU A 13 7.05 5.17 -17.93
CA GLU A 13 7.94 4.09 -18.39
C GLU A 13 7.95 2.86 -17.47
N ARG A 14 7.12 2.84 -16.41
CA ARG A 14 7.05 1.69 -15.51
C ARG A 14 6.55 0.46 -16.25
N THR A 15 7.30 -0.62 -16.15
CA THR A 15 6.97 -1.92 -16.72
C THR A 15 5.96 -2.68 -15.85
N TRP A 16 5.29 -3.67 -16.43
CA TRP A 16 4.41 -4.57 -15.69
C TRP A 16 5.16 -5.35 -14.61
N ASP A 17 6.37 -5.83 -14.91
CA ASP A 17 7.23 -6.53 -13.95
C ASP A 17 7.54 -5.66 -12.72
N GLU A 18 7.79 -4.36 -12.89
CA GLU A 18 8.03 -3.45 -11.77
C GLU A 18 6.77 -3.25 -10.92
N ILE A 19 5.58 -3.24 -11.53
CA ILE A 19 4.29 -3.11 -10.84
C ILE A 19 4.00 -4.40 -10.06
N GLU A 20 4.24 -5.58 -10.63
CA GLU A 20 4.12 -6.87 -9.93
C GLU A 20 5.11 -6.97 -8.76
N GLN A 21 6.35 -6.56 -8.96
CA GLN A 21 7.33 -6.51 -7.87
C GLN A 21 6.88 -5.56 -6.75
N MET A 22 6.29 -4.42 -7.09
CA MET A 22 5.73 -3.51 -6.09
C MET A 22 4.55 -4.11 -5.34
N LEU A 23 3.67 -4.85 -6.03
CA LEU A 23 2.57 -5.60 -5.41
C LEU A 23 3.10 -6.60 -4.39
N GLY A 24 4.07 -7.44 -4.78
CA GLY A 24 4.69 -8.40 -3.85
C GLY A 24 5.34 -7.72 -2.64
N ARG A 25 6.02 -6.58 -2.84
CA ARG A 25 6.59 -5.79 -1.74
C ARG A 25 5.53 -5.23 -0.80
N ALA A 26 4.41 -4.75 -1.33
CA ALA A 26 3.30 -4.23 -0.55
C ALA A 26 2.66 -5.32 0.32
N GLU A 27 2.46 -6.53 -0.24
CA GLU A 27 1.93 -7.69 0.49
C GLU A 27 2.87 -8.15 1.62
N VAL A 28 4.17 -8.22 1.35
CA VAL A 28 5.18 -8.53 2.37
C VAL A 28 5.15 -7.48 3.49
N LYS A 29 5.14 -6.19 3.16
CA LYS A 29 5.11 -5.11 4.14
C LYS A 29 3.83 -5.14 4.97
N ARG A 30 2.70 -5.48 4.35
CA ARG A 30 1.41 -5.63 5.03
C ARG A 30 1.45 -6.76 6.05
N LYS A 31 2.02 -7.91 5.66
CA LYS A 31 2.22 -9.04 6.57
C LYS A 31 3.12 -8.64 7.75
N GLN A 32 4.22 -7.91 7.50
CA GLN A 32 5.09 -7.41 8.56
C GLN A 32 4.34 -6.53 9.57
N TRP A 33 3.47 -5.63 9.11
CA TRP A 33 2.64 -4.82 10.01
C TRP A 33 1.63 -5.66 10.81
N LYS A 34 1.06 -6.71 10.21
CA LYS A 34 0.20 -7.66 10.93
C LYS A 34 0.97 -8.40 12.02
N ASP A 35 2.20 -8.81 11.75
CA ASP A 35 3.03 -9.51 12.72
C ASP A 35 3.51 -8.55 13.83
N TRP A 36 3.87 -7.31 13.48
CA TRP A 36 4.18 -6.25 14.44
C TRP A 36 3.00 -5.93 15.37
N PHE A 37 1.77 -5.86 14.84
CA PHE A 37 0.57 -5.66 15.65
C PHE A 37 0.43 -6.75 16.74
N LYS A 38 0.70 -8.02 16.40
CA LYS A 38 0.64 -9.14 17.36
C LYS A 38 1.69 -8.99 18.45
N GLU A 39 2.89 -8.54 18.10
CA GLU A 39 3.98 -8.31 19.05
C GLU A 39 3.63 -7.16 20.00
N CYS A 40 3.18 -6.01 19.48
CA CYS A 40 2.70 -4.90 20.32
C CYS A 40 1.58 -5.34 21.26
N ARG A 41 0.63 -6.16 20.77
CA ARG A 41 -0.46 -6.71 21.59
C ARG A 41 0.07 -7.58 22.72
N LYS A 42 1.07 -8.43 22.46
CA LYS A 42 1.72 -9.27 23.48
C LYS A 42 2.43 -8.42 24.54
N ASN A 43 3.02 -7.31 24.13
CA ASN A 43 3.80 -6.42 25.00
C ASN A 43 2.94 -5.33 25.67
N GLY A 44 1.63 -5.26 25.41
CA GLY A 44 0.74 -4.23 25.94
C GLY A 44 0.94 -2.84 25.34
N ASP A 45 1.67 -2.74 24.23
CA ASP A 45 1.98 -1.48 23.54
C ASP A 45 0.80 -1.02 22.68
N ARG A 46 -0.03 -0.15 23.25
CA ARG A 46 -1.24 0.37 22.59
C ARG A 46 -0.94 1.31 21.43
N GLU A 47 0.15 2.08 21.48
CA GLU A 47 0.48 3.02 20.41
C GLU A 47 1.05 2.29 19.20
N GLY A 48 1.94 1.31 19.43
CA GLY A 48 2.44 0.43 18.37
C GLY A 48 1.32 -0.39 17.72
N MET A 49 0.31 -0.85 18.49
CA MET A 49 -0.88 -1.48 17.91
C MET A 49 -1.64 -0.55 16.96
N LYS A 50 -1.88 0.71 17.35
CA LYS A 50 -2.58 1.68 16.50
C LYS A 50 -1.79 1.98 15.22
N GLU A 51 -0.48 2.18 15.35
CA GLU A 51 0.39 2.41 14.20
C GLU A 51 0.39 1.23 13.23
N ALA A 52 0.54 0.01 13.75
CA ALA A 52 0.54 -1.20 12.95
C ALA A 52 -0.78 -1.39 12.20
N ALA A 53 -1.91 -1.17 12.88
CA ALA A 53 -3.23 -1.27 12.28
C ALA A 53 -3.45 -0.24 11.16
N ARG A 54 -3.03 1.02 11.35
CA ARG A 54 -3.16 2.07 10.32
C ARG A 54 -2.32 1.73 9.09
N ASN A 55 -1.06 1.35 9.27
CA ASN A 55 -0.18 1.04 8.14
C ASN A 55 -0.63 -0.22 7.39
N HIS A 56 -1.07 -1.25 8.11
CA HIS A 56 -1.67 -2.44 7.49
C HIS A 56 -2.88 -2.06 6.63
N LYS A 57 -3.79 -1.23 7.14
CA LYS A 57 -4.99 -0.80 6.41
C LYS A 57 -4.66 0.08 5.21
N ALA A 58 -3.67 0.97 5.31
CA ALA A 58 -3.21 1.77 4.18
C ALA A 58 -2.68 0.88 3.05
N LEU A 59 -1.96 -0.19 3.38
CA LEU A 59 -1.46 -1.15 2.39
C LEU A 59 -2.56 -1.98 1.74
N ASP A 60 -3.71 -2.22 2.39
CA ASP A 60 -4.87 -2.83 1.71
C ASP A 60 -5.28 -2.01 0.47
N GLY A 61 -5.34 -0.68 0.60
CA GLY A 61 -5.66 0.21 -0.52
C GLY A 61 -4.60 0.20 -1.61
N VAL A 62 -3.32 0.27 -1.23
CA VAL A 62 -2.20 0.20 -2.20
C VAL A 62 -2.24 -1.11 -2.98
N ILE A 63 -2.40 -2.25 -2.29
CA ILE A 63 -2.48 -3.58 -2.91
C ILE A 63 -3.66 -3.63 -3.88
N LYS A 64 -4.85 -3.18 -3.46
CA LYS A 64 -6.04 -3.20 -4.30
C LYS A 64 -5.86 -2.38 -5.58
N THR A 65 -5.26 -1.19 -5.49
CA THR A 65 -4.96 -0.35 -6.67
C THR A 65 -3.93 -1.00 -7.59
N LEU A 66 -2.88 -1.63 -7.06
CA LEU A 66 -1.88 -2.33 -7.88
C LEU A 66 -2.49 -3.53 -8.62
N LYS A 67 -3.32 -4.33 -7.92
CA LYS A 67 -4.03 -5.46 -8.54
C LYS A 67 -5.01 -5.03 -9.62
N TRP A 68 -5.76 -3.96 -9.37
CA TRP A 68 -6.59 -3.33 -10.40
C TRP A 68 -5.76 -2.85 -11.59
N THR A 69 -4.60 -2.23 -11.34
CA THR A 69 -3.70 -1.74 -12.39
C THR A 69 -3.19 -2.89 -13.27
N LEU A 70 -2.92 -4.05 -12.67
CA LEU A 70 -2.51 -5.28 -13.36
C LEU A 70 -3.67 -6.03 -14.04
N GLY A 71 -4.92 -5.60 -13.85
CA GLY A 71 -6.09 -6.27 -14.41
C GLY A 71 -6.43 -7.60 -13.73
N GLU A 72 -6.15 -7.74 -12.42
CA GLU A 72 -6.49 -8.96 -11.66
C GLU A 72 -8.01 -9.25 -11.75
N GLU A 73 -8.35 -10.47 -12.16
CA GLU A 73 -9.75 -10.90 -12.29
C GLU A 73 -10.50 -10.74 -10.96
N GLY A 74 -11.68 -10.15 -11.02
CA GLY A 74 -12.52 -9.89 -9.85
C GLY A 74 -12.30 -8.54 -9.17
N ILE A 75 -11.39 -7.68 -9.67
CA ILE A 75 -11.21 -6.30 -9.19
C ILE A 75 -11.64 -5.31 -10.28
N SER A 76 -12.89 -4.85 -10.20
CA SER A 76 -13.46 -3.89 -11.16
C SER A 76 -13.07 -2.44 -10.86
N ASP A 77 -13.10 -2.04 -9.58
CA ASP A 77 -12.80 -0.67 -9.12
C ASP A 77 -11.96 -0.75 -7.82
N PRO A 78 -10.79 -0.08 -7.75
CA PRO A 78 -9.96 -0.12 -6.56
C PRO A 78 -10.54 0.71 -5.39
N LEU A 79 -11.51 1.59 -5.64
CA LEU A 79 -12.11 2.47 -4.64
C LEU A 79 -13.40 1.93 -4.00
N ASP A 80 -14.05 0.95 -4.63
CA ASP A 80 -15.26 0.27 -4.11
C ASP A 80 -14.96 -0.95 -3.22
#